data_AF-A0A1D9MAB6-F1
#
_entry.id   AF-A0A1D9MAB6-F1
#
_cell.length_a   1.000
_cell.length_b   1.000
_cell.length_c   1.000
_cell.angle_alpha   90.00
_cell.angle_beta   90.00
_cell.angle_gamma   90.00
#
_symmetry.space_group_name_H-M   'P 1'
#
loop_
_entity.id
_entity.type
_entity.pdbx_description
1 polymer ?
#
loop_
_entity_poly.entity_id
_entity_poly.type
_entity_poly.pdbx_seq_one_letter_code
_entity_poly.pdbx_strand_id
1 'polypeptide(L)'
;MLGASRANKVQAGNLNDPAPWSAAPGWSIAGGLATHAPGATGALSQALTLLEGRAYRIAITISGHSTGSLTPCLAGGTETLGAPISADGRQLDRLLCAAGNDRIELRPSADFDGSVDQVVVYLEATACLDPGTHYVWLEARNAKGLGGAVTGPITIEVI
;
A
#
# COMPACT_ATOMS: atom_id res chain seq x y z
N MET A 1 -4.02 -12.79 -24.83
CA MET A 1 -3.08 -11.95 -24.06
C MET A 1 -3.92 -11.13 -23.08
N LEU A 2 -4.08 -11.58 -21.83
CA LEU A 2 -4.93 -10.89 -20.86
C LEU A 2 -4.13 -9.71 -20.29
N GLY A 3 -4.58 -8.48 -20.58
CA GLY A 3 -4.03 -7.29 -19.96
C GLY A 3 -4.29 -7.35 -18.45
N ALA A 4 -3.22 -7.46 -17.66
CA ALA A 4 -3.32 -7.32 -16.22
C ALA A 4 -3.80 -5.89 -15.92
N SER A 5 -5.02 -5.74 -15.39
CA SER A 5 -5.54 -4.43 -15.02
C SER A 5 -4.69 -3.84 -13.90
N ARG A 6 -4.38 -2.54 -14.01
CA ARG A 6 -3.66 -1.73 -13.00
C ARG A 6 -4.56 -1.39 -11.81
N ALA A 7 -5.39 -2.33 -11.36
CA ALA A 7 -6.34 -2.11 -10.28
C ALA A 7 -5.67 -2.35 -8.93
N ASN A 8 -6.08 -1.57 -7.92
CA ASN A 8 -5.76 -1.86 -6.54
C ASN A 8 -6.27 -3.26 -6.22
N LYS A 9 -5.42 -4.10 -5.62
CA LYS A 9 -5.79 -5.44 -5.17
C LYS A 9 -6.58 -5.41 -3.87
N VAL A 10 -6.38 -4.37 -3.05
CA VAL A 10 -7.08 -4.16 -1.79
C VAL A 10 -8.47 -3.59 -2.01
N GLN A 11 -9.46 -4.18 -1.37
CA GLN A 11 -10.82 -3.67 -1.22
C GLN A 11 -10.93 -2.88 0.08
N ALA A 12 -11.74 -1.82 0.06
CA ALA A 12 -11.97 -0.94 1.22
C ALA A 12 -10.66 -0.50 1.93
N GLY A 13 -9.62 -0.15 1.15
CA GLY A 13 -8.31 0.25 1.70
C GLY A 13 -8.33 1.55 2.53
N ASN A 14 -9.39 2.35 2.40
CA ASN A 14 -9.67 3.51 3.24
C ASN A 14 -10.34 3.15 4.58
N LEU A 15 -10.56 1.85 4.84
CA LEU A 15 -11.08 1.28 6.07
C LEU A 15 -12.43 1.85 6.55
N ASN A 16 -13.23 2.37 5.62
CA ASN A 16 -14.62 2.77 5.88
C ASN A 16 -15.58 1.57 5.89
N ASP A 17 -15.14 0.44 5.33
CA ASP A 17 -15.86 -0.83 5.37
C ASP A 17 -14.93 -1.92 5.92
N PRO A 18 -15.20 -2.47 7.12
CA PRO A 18 -14.38 -3.52 7.70
C PRO A 18 -14.61 -4.90 7.06
N ALA A 19 -15.69 -5.10 6.27
CA ALA A 19 -16.09 -6.43 5.82
C ALA A 19 -15.01 -7.20 5.02
N PRO A 20 -14.19 -6.57 4.17
CA PRO A 20 -13.11 -7.27 3.45
C PRO A 20 -11.90 -7.60 4.34
N TRP A 21 -11.83 -7.07 5.56
CA TRP A 21 -10.67 -7.17 6.43
C TRP A 21 -10.89 -8.18 7.56
N SER A 22 -9.88 -9.00 7.80
CA SER A 22 -9.80 -9.83 9.00
C SER A 22 -8.90 -9.13 10.01
N ALA A 23 -9.52 -8.60 11.06
CA ALA A 23 -8.85 -7.97 12.19
C ALA A 23 -8.64 -9.00 13.31
N ALA A 24 -7.39 -9.37 13.57
CA ALA A 24 -7.04 -10.19 14.73
C ALA A 24 -7.20 -9.41 16.05
N PRO A 25 -7.20 -10.08 17.21
CA PRO A 25 -7.24 -9.39 18.51
C PRO A 25 -6.15 -8.32 18.61
N GLY A 26 -6.50 -7.18 19.19
CA GLY A 26 -5.64 -5.97 19.23
C GLY A 26 -6.05 -4.92 18.21
N TRP A 27 -6.72 -5.29 17.12
CA TRP A 27 -7.22 -4.36 16.11
C TRP A 27 -8.68 -3.98 16.29
N SER A 28 -9.01 -2.73 15.98
CA SER A 28 -10.37 -2.23 15.82
C SER A 28 -10.49 -1.39 14.55
N ILE A 29 -11.55 -1.60 13.77
CA ILE A 29 -11.79 -0.85 12.53
C ILE A 29 -13.00 0.05 12.73
N ALA A 30 -12.80 1.37 12.72
CA ALA A 30 -13.86 2.36 12.86
C ALA A 30 -13.43 3.71 12.28
N GLY A 31 -14.39 4.47 11.74
CA GLY A 31 -14.14 5.86 11.31
C GLY A 31 -13.10 6.03 10.20
N GLY A 32 -12.88 5.01 9.37
CA GLY A 32 -11.87 5.03 8.30
C GLY A 32 -10.46 4.65 8.76
N LEU A 33 -10.31 4.12 9.99
CA LEU A 33 -9.03 3.73 10.58
C LEU A 33 -9.10 2.29 11.08
N ALA A 34 -7.98 1.57 10.99
CA ALA A 34 -7.72 0.40 11.80
C ALA A 34 -6.69 0.76 12.88
N THR A 35 -7.11 0.74 14.13
CA THR A 35 -6.26 1.08 15.28
C THR A 35 -5.84 -0.20 15.99
N HIS A 36 -4.54 -0.34 16.26
CA HIS A 36 -3.97 -1.40 17.07
C HIS A 36 -3.63 -0.89 18.46
N ALA A 37 -3.92 -1.70 19.49
CA ALA A 37 -3.47 -1.46 20.86
C ALA A 37 -2.36 -2.47 21.25
N PRO A 38 -1.33 -2.05 22.01
CA PRO A 38 -0.29 -2.95 22.49
C PRO A 38 -0.80 -4.17 23.26
N GLY A 39 -0.03 -5.25 23.19
CA GLY A 39 -0.28 -6.51 23.88
C GLY A 39 -0.70 -7.66 22.96
N ALA A 40 -0.74 -7.44 21.65
CA ALA A 40 -1.08 -8.47 20.66
C ALA A 40 -0.15 -8.39 19.43
N THR A 41 0.00 -9.53 18.75
CA THR A 41 0.80 -9.66 17.51
C THR A 41 -0.04 -10.12 16.32
N GLY A 42 -1.35 -10.23 16.50
CA GLY A 42 -2.27 -10.66 15.47
C GLY A 42 -2.30 -9.67 14.30
N ALA A 43 -2.29 -10.17 13.07
CA ALA A 43 -2.27 -9.30 11.89
C ALA A 43 -3.64 -8.71 11.57
N LEU A 44 -3.64 -7.50 10.99
CA LEU A 44 -4.72 -7.04 10.13
C LEU A 44 -4.47 -7.60 8.72
N SER A 45 -5.45 -8.28 8.13
CA SER A 45 -5.21 -9.01 6.87
C SER A 45 -6.38 -8.94 5.89
N GLN A 46 -6.06 -9.13 4.61
CA GLN A 46 -7.04 -9.25 3.54
C GLN A 46 -6.56 -10.23 2.48
N ALA A 47 -7.43 -11.16 2.07
CA ALA A 47 -7.16 -12.07 0.97
C ALA A 47 -7.00 -11.32 -0.36
N LEU A 48 -5.97 -11.65 -1.13
CA LEU A 48 -5.64 -11.01 -2.40
C LEU A 48 -5.40 -12.08 -3.48
N THR A 49 -5.85 -11.81 -4.70
CA THR A 49 -5.41 -12.59 -5.87
C THR A 49 -4.03 -12.11 -6.33
N LEU A 50 -2.99 -12.86 -5.96
CA LEU A 50 -1.60 -12.57 -6.28
C LEU A 50 -1.06 -13.50 -7.38
N LEU A 51 0.00 -13.05 -8.05
CA LEU A 51 0.69 -13.78 -9.11
C LEU A 51 2.12 -14.03 -8.66
N GLU A 52 2.46 -15.30 -8.45
CA GLU A 52 3.82 -15.72 -8.10
C GLU A 52 4.87 -15.17 -9.09
N GLY A 53 6.03 -14.79 -8.56
CA GLY A 53 7.14 -14.22 -9.32
C GLY A 53 6.91 -12.77 -9.78
N ARG A 54 5.79 -12.14 -9.40
CA ARG A 54 5.54 -10.73 -9.68
C ARG A 54 5.75 -9.85 -8.46
N ALA A 55 6.28 -8.66 -8.69
CA ALA A 55 6.43 -7.66 -7.64
C ALA A 55 5.13 -6.86 -7.46
N TYR A 56 4.85 -6.53 -6.22
CA TYR A 56 3.73 -5.72 -5.80
C TYR A 56 4.25 -4.51 -5.05
N ARG A 57 3.71 -3.35 -5.40
CA ARG A 57 3.98 -2.11 -4.67
C ARG A 57 2.86 -1.85 -3.69
N ILE A 58 3.25 -1.43 -2.50
CA ILE A 58 2.38 -1.30 -1.34
C ILE A 58 2.51 0.12 -0.85
N ALA A 59 1.38 0.75 -0.52
CA ALA A 59 1.40 1.96 0.25
C ALA A 59 0.41 1.88 1.41
N ILE A 60 0.85 2.33 2.59
CA ILE A 60 0.10 2.34 3.84
C ILE A 60 0.32 3.70 4.47
N THR A 61 -0.71 4.29 5.05
CA THR A 61 -0.57 5.50 5.85
C THR A 61 -0.68 5.11 7.32
N ILE A 62 0.31 5.52 8.13
CA ILE A 62 0.31 5.34 9.59
C ILE A 62 0.00 6.69 10.25
N SER A 63 -0.79 6.66 11.32
CA SER A 63 -1.05 7.82 12.17
C SER A 63 -1.13 7.45 13.64
N GLY A 64 -0.76 8.38 14.52
CA GLY A 64 -0.82 8.17 15.97
C GLY A 64 0.13 7.10 16.47
N HIS A 65 1.21 6.82 15.73
CA HIS A 65 2.25 5.88 16.12
C HIS A 65 2.97 6.36 17.39
N SER A 66 3.10 5.47 18.37
CA SER A 66 3.82 5.78 19.62
C SER A 66 4.98 4.82 19.88
N THR A 67 4.78 3.51 19.64
CA THR A 67 5.74 2.45 19.96
C THR A 67 5.61 1.27 18.99
N GLY A 68 6.59 0.37 19.02
CA GLY A 68 6.64 -0.80 18.15
C GLY A 68 6.74 -0.50 16.66
N SER A 69 6.40 -1.51 15.86
CA SER A 69 6.48 -1.45 14.40
C SER A 69 5.38 -2.27 13.74
N LEU A 70 5.05 -1.91 12.50
CA LEU A 70 4.15 -2.64 11.63
C LEU A 70 4.93 -3.14 10.41
N THR A 71 4.90 -4.45 10.14
CA THR A 71 5.59 -5.03 8.99
C THR A 71 4.58 -5.52 7.94
N PRO A 72 4.55 -4.94 6.72
CA PRO A 72 3.78 -5.48 5.62
C PRO A 72 4.31 -6.86 5.21
N CYS A 73 3.42 -7.80 4.89
CA CYS A 73 3.82 -9.15 4.49
C CYS A 73 2.87 -9.72 3.44
N LEU A 74 3.41 -10.25 2.34
CA LEU A 74 2.67 -11.17 1.49
C LEU A 74 2.76 -12.57 2.12
N ALA A 75 1.62 -13.12 2.52
CA ALA A 75 1.51 -14.40 3.22
C ALA A 75 0.57 -15.36 2.47
N GLY A 76 0.44 -16.61 2.95
CA GLY A 76 -0.29 -17.69 2.27
C GLY A 76 0.56 -18.92 2.10
N GLY A 77 1.77 -18.70 1.59
CA GLY A 77 2.81 -19.71 1.43
C GLY A 77 4.13 -19.19 1.99
N THR A 78 5.16 -19.13 1.14
CA THR A 78 6.47 -18.61 1.54
C THR A 78 6.37 -17.11 1.79
N GLU A 79 6.48 -16.73 3.05
CA GLU A 79 6.32 -15.35 3.47
C GLU A 79 7.31 -14.42 2.77
N THR A 80 6.82 -13.27 2.32
CA THR A 80 7.65 -12.17 1.85
C THR A 80 7.42 -10.99 2.78
N LEU A 81 8.42 -10.69 3.60
CA LEU A 81 8.39 -9.60 4.57
C LEU A 81 8.86 -8.30 3.92
N GLY A 82 8.18 -7.22 4.26
CA GLY A 82 8.57 -5.87 3.97
C GLY A 82 9.47 -5.25 5.02
N ALA A 83 9.73 -3.95 4.84
CA ALA A 83 10.44 -3.17 5.84
C ALA A 83 9.52 -2.88 7.04
N PRO A 84 10.02 -3.02 8.29
CA PRO A 84 9.26 -2.62 9.46
C PRO A 84 9.05 -1.10 9.46
N ILE A 85 7.81 -0.69 9.68
CA ILE A 85 7.38 0.70 9.74
C ILE A 85 7.24 1.12 11.20
N SER A 86 7.93 2.18 11.61
CA SER A 86 7.91 2.68 12.98
C SER A 86 7.83 4.21 13.04
N ALA A 87 7.05 4.81 12.13
CA ALA A 87 6.82 6.24 12.07
C ALA A 87 5.48 6.55 11.39
N ASP A 88 4.87 7.66 11.78
CA ASP A 88 3.71 8.24 11.11
C ASP A 88 4.02 8.65 9.66
N GLY A 89 2.96 8.73 8.85
CA GLY A 89 3.00 9.18 7.47
C GLY A 89 2.79 8.07 6.44
N ARG A 90 2.95 8.44 5.18
CA ARG A 90 2.83 7.55 4.02
C ARG A 90 4.09 6.70 3.90
N GLN A 91 3.91 5.39 3.83
CA GLN A 91 4.99 4.40 3.80
C GLN A 91 4.84 3.55 2.55
N LEU A 92 5.95 3.36 1.82
CA LEU A 92 5.98 2.64 0.55
C LEU A 92 6.84 1.38 0.69
N ASP A 93 6.41 0.30 0.07
CA ASP A 93 7.19 -0.95 0.01
C ASP A 93 7.00 -1.66 -1.33
N ARG A 94 7.92 -2.57 -1.64
CA ARG A 94 7.91 -3.39 -2.85
C ARG A 94 8.25 -4.85 -2.51
N LEU A 95 7.24 -5.72 -2.57
CA LEU A 95 7.37 -7.14 -2.22
C LEU A 95 7.27 -8.03 -3.45
N LEU A 96 8.16 -9.02 -3.56
CA LEU A 96 8.07 -10.06 -4.58
C LEU A 96 7.12 -11.15 -4.11
N CYS A 97 6.05 -11.42 -4.85
CA CYS A 97 5.14 -12.52 -4.53
C CYS A 97 5.86 -13.86 -4.68
N ALA A 98 6.13 -14.53 -3.56
CA ALA A 98 6.63 -15.89 -3.55
C ALA A 98 5.51 -16.93 -3.71
N ALA A 99 5.90 -18.20 -3.78
CA ALA A 99 5.00 -19.32 -4.00
C ALA A 99 3.95 -19.43 -2.88
N GLY A 100 2.69 -19.57 -3.30
CA GLY A 100 1.55 -19.78 -2.41
C GLY A 100 1.03 -18.53 -1.70
N ASN A 101 1.58 -17.34 -1.95
CA ASN A 101 1.05 -16.13 -1.33
C ASN A 101 -0.35 -15.79 -1.86
N ASP A 102 -1.28 -15.53 -0.94
CA ASP A 102 -2.71 -15.37 -1.19
C ASP A 102 -3.35 -14.21 -0.39
N ARG A 103 -2.55 -13.46 0.38
CA ARG A 103 -3.05 -12.33 1.17
C ARG A 103 -1.97 -11.30 1.49
N ILE A 104 -2.42 -10.10 1.84
CA ILE A 104 -1.61 -9.09 2.54
C ILE A 104 -1.88 -9.19 4.04
N GLU A 105 -0.83 -9.13 4.83
CA GLU A 105 -0.87 -8.98 6.29
C GLU A 105 -0.11 -7.71 6.69
N LEU A 106 -0.68 -6.97 7.62
CA LEU A 106 0.01 -5.92 8.36
C LEU A 106 0.27 -6.46 9.76
N ARG A 107 1.53 -6.84 10.01
CA ARG A 107 1.94 -7.56 11.22
C ARG A 107 2.46 -6.59 12.28
N PRO A 108 1.74 -6.36 13.37
CA PRO A 108 2.24 -5.54 14.46
C PRO A 108 3.31 -6.31 15.25
N SER A 109 4.34 -5.62 15.72
CA SER A 109 5.08 -6.07 16.91
C SER A 109 4.16 -6.04 18.13
N ALA A 110 4.49 -6.79 19.18
CA ALA A 110 3.62 -6.91 20.35
C ALA A 110 3.33 -5.57 21.02
N ASP A 111 4.24 -4.61 20.88
CA ASP A 111 4.18 -3.26 21.41
C ASP A 111 3.73 -2.21 20.38
N PHE A 112 3.32 -2.60 19.16
CA PHE A 112 2.84 -1.63 18.17
C PHE A 112 1.61 -0.90 18.71
N ASP A 113 1.66 0.43 18.67
CA ASP A 113 0.55 1.31 19.03
C ASP A 113 0.42 2.36 17.94
N GLY A 114 -0.73 2.38 17.27
CA GLY A 114 -0.95 3.26 16.14
C GLY A 114 -2.16 2.87 15.31
N SER A 115 -2.50 3.72 14.35
CA SER A 115 -3.58 3.52 13.40
C SER A 115 -3.06 3.44 11.98
N VAL A 116 -3.76 2.69 11.15
CA VAL A 116 -3.48 2.57 9.72
C VAL A 116 -4.69 2.97 8.89
N ASP A 117 -4.45 3.56 7.73
CA ASP A 117 -5.44 3.81 6.69
C ASP A 117 -4.79 3.84 5.28
N GLN A 118 -5.64 4.06 4.27
CA GLN A 118 -5.27 4.18 2.86
C GLN A 118 -4.34 3.06 2.34
N VAL A 119 -4.63 1.82 2.73
CA VAL A 119 -3.87 0.63 2.31
C VAL A 119 -4.14 0.31 0.86
N VAL A 120 -3.09 0.23 0.06
CA VAL A 120 -3.18 -0.07 -1.37
C VAL A 120 -2.07 -1.03 -1.79
N VAL A 121 -2.40 -1.92 -2.73
CA VAL A 121 -1.47 -2.91 -3.29
C VAL A 121 -1.67 -2.97 -4.79
N TYR A 122 -0.62 -2.69 -5.56
CA TYR A 122 -0.64 -2.71 -7.02
C TYR A 122 0.37 -3.69 -7.57
N LEU A 123 -0.02 -4.41 -8.62
CA LEU A 123 0.92 -5.22 -9.40
C LEU A 123 1.88 -4.28 -10.14
N GLU A 124 3.18 -4.48 -9.96
CA GLU A 124 4.19 -3.73 -10.70
C GLU A 124 4.22 -4.16 -12.18
N ALA A 125 4.09 -3.17 -13.08
CA ALA A 125 4.20 -3.36 -14.51
C ALA A 125 5.40 -2.59 -15.06
N THR A 126 5.99 -3.07 -16.17
CA THR A 126 7.15 -2.45 -16.83
C THR A 126 6.92 -1.04 -17.39
N ALA A 127 5.70 -0.52 -17.28
CA ALA A 127 5.31 0.84 -17.68
C ALA A 127 4.83 1.68 -16.47
N CYS A 128 5.21 1.30 -15.25
CA CYS A 128 5.05 2.15 -14.08
C CYS A 128 6.24 3.11 -13.98
N LEU A 129 5.97 4.38 -13.69
CA LEU A 129 6.99 5.28 -13.15
C LEU A 129 7.50 4.68 -11.83
N ASP A 130 8.73 4.98 -11.43
CA ASP A 130 9.25 4.52 -10.13
C ASP A 130 8.37 5.02 -8.98
N PRO A 131 8.29 4.32 -7.83
CA PRO A 131 7.54 4.83 -6.68
C PRO A 131 8.14 6.15 -6.18
N GLY A 132 7.31 7.05 -5.68
CA GLY A 132 7.70 8.33 -5.09
C GLY A 132 7.13 9.55 -5.82
N THR A 133 7.67 10.72 -5.49
CA THR A 133 7.23 12.01 -6.04
C THR A 133 7.79 12.22 -7.45
N HIS A 134 6.89 12.43 -8.40
CA HIS A 134 7.24 12.84 -9.77
C HIS A 134 6.67 14.22 -10.08
N TYR A 135 7.30 14.87 -11.04
CA TYR A 135 6.89 16.18 -11.51
C TYR A 135 6.50 16.10 -12.97
N VAL A 136 5.33 16.64 -13.29
CA VAL A 136 4.83 16.74 -14.66
C VAL A 136 4.79 18.20 -15.08
N TRP A 137 5.24 18.47 -16.30
CA TRP A 137 5.09 19.77 -16.96
C TRP A 137 4.18 19.63 -18.16
N LEU A 138 3.25 20.56 -18.29
CA LEU A 138 2.35 20.65 -19.44
C LEU A 138 2.79 21.80 -20.33
N GLU A 139 2.94 21.54 -21.62
CA GLU A 139 3.16 22.56 -22.63
C GLU A 139 2.01 22.49 -23.64
N ALA A 140 1.16 23.53 -23.65
CA ALA A 140 0.15 23.64 -24.69
C ALA A 140 0.84 23.90 -26.03
N ARG A 141 0.49 23.13 -27.07
CA ARG A 141 1.00 23.33 -28.43
C ARG A 141 -0.13 23.73 -29.35
N ASN A 142 0.13 24.71 -30.21
CA ASN A 142 -0.81 25.05 -31.28
C ASN A 142 -0.75 24.01 -32.42
N ALA A 143 -1.65 24.13 -33.40
CA ALA A 143 -1.72 23.21 -34.54
C ALA A 143 -0.44 23.15 -35.40
N LYS A 144 0.51 24.07 -35.20
CA LYS A 144 1.81 24.12 -35.87
C LYS A 144 2.96 23.56 -35.01
N GLY A 145 2.65 23.00 -33.83
CA GLY A 145 3.63 22.42 -32.92
C GLY A 145 4.49 23.43 -32.15
N LEU A 146 4.17 24.73 -32.22
CA LEU A 146 4.85 25.76 -31.43
C LEU A 146 4.35 25.73 -29.99
N GLY A 147 5.29 25.70 -29.06
CA GLY A 147 5.06 25.66 -27.62
C GLY A 147 4.53 26.97 -27.07
N GLY A 148 3.55 26.88 -26.17
CA GLY A 148 3.09 27.96 -25.31
C GLY A 148 3.81 27.98 -23.96
N ALA A 149 3.27 28.72 -23.00
CA ALA A 149 3.81 28.73 -21.64
C ALA A 149 3.76 27.33 -21.00
N VAL A 150 4.90 26.89 -20.46
CA VAL A 150 5.01 25.65 -19.71
C VAL A 150 4.35 25.85 -18.35
N THR A 151 3.38 25.00 -18.02
CA THR A 151 2.71 24.98 -16.71
C THR A 151 3.27 23.83 -15.88
N GLY A 152 3.69 24.13 -14.65
CA GLY A 152 4.20 23.14 -13.70
C GLY A 152 5.25 23.71 -12.73
N PRO A 153 5.86 22.86 -11.90
CA PRO A 153 5.62 21.42 -11.85
C PRO A 153 4.27 21.08 -11.22
N ILE A 154 3.58 20.10 -11.80
CA ILE A 154 2.45 19.41 -11.17
C ILE A 154 3.04 18.21 -10.44
N THR A 155 2.89 18.18 -9.13
CA THR A 155 3.37 17.08 -8.29
C THR A 155 2.41 15.91 -8.36
N ILE A 156 2.92 14.72 -8.64
CA ILE A 156 2.17 13.46 -8.56
C ILE A 156 2.93 12.49 -7.65
N GLU A 157 2.20 11.75 -6.83
CA GLU A 157 2.76 10.65 -6.04
C GLU A 157 2.44 9.33 -6.74
N VAL A 158 3.48 8.59 -7.11
CA VAL A 158 3.38 7.27 -7.73
C VAL A 158 3.63 6.22 -6.65
N ILE A 159 2.73 5.26 -6.54
CA ILE A 159 2.85 4.13 -5.64
C ILE A 159 3.27 2.87 -6.36
#